data_AF-A0A392QSP8-F1
#
_entry.id   AF-A0A392QSP8-F1
#
_cell.length_a   1.000
_cell.length_b   1.000
_cell.length_c   1.000
_cell.angle_alpha   90.00
_cell.angle_beta   90.00
_cell.angle_gamma   90.00
#
_symmetry.space_group_name_H-M   'P 1'
#
loop_
_entity.id
_entity.type
_entity.pdbx_description
1 polymer ?
#
loop_
_entity_poly.entity_id
_entity_poly.type
_entity_poly.pdbx_seq_one_letter_code
_entity_poly.pdbx_strand_id
1 'polypeptide(L)'
;MFWMKSYLYDEHETRLEEEWAVEKNLEMQGKTRKETGLEEFKEVEIRSTIVGLDIIITKAHFVKLLGLEDKGKIISDYKDNTYYRENIKKEMYIDLSLLGKSKWMNDCDYLQVYRIVI
;
A
#
# COMPACT_ATOMS: atom_id res chain seq x y z
N MET A 1 -24.70 -11.88 -5.06
CA MET A 1 -24.30 -10.45 -5.14
C MET A 1 -22.88 -10.42 -5.67
N PHE A 2 -22.65 -9.82 -6.84
CA PHE A 2 -21.42 -9.92 -7.66
C PHE A 2 -20.33 -8.90 -7.28
N TRP A 3 -20.58 -8.06 -6.27
CA TRP A 3 -19.67 -6.97 -5.92
C TRP A 3 -18.48 -7.49 -5.11
N MET A 4 -17.33 -7.55 -5.79
CA MET A 4 -16.03 -7.79 -5.18
C MET A 4 -15.78 -6.70 -4.15
N LYS A 5 -15.66 -7.07 -2.88
CA LYS A 5 -15.21 -6.16 -1.83
C LYS A 5 -13.70 -6.30 -1.75
N SER A 6 -12.99 -5.19 -1.95
CA SER A 6 -11.56 -5.08 -1.69
C SER A 6 -11.34 -3.87 -0.81
N TYR A 7 -10.45 -4.00 0.17
CA TYR A 7 -10.06 -2.88 1.02
C TYR A 7 -8.57 -2.97 1.33
N LEU A 8 -8.00 -1.82 1.68
CA LEU A 8 -6.62 -1.72 2.14
C LEU A 8 -6.58 -2.10 3.62
N TYR A 9 -5.73 -3.04 3.98
CA TYR A 9 -5.48 -3.44 5.35
C TYR A 9 -4.10 -2.92 5.76
N ASP A 10 -4.10 -1.92 6.63
CA ASP A 10 -2.92 -1.23 7.14
C ASP A 10 -2.86 -1.32 8.68
N GLU A 11 -1.91 -0.60 9.29
CA GLU A 11 -1.77 -0.56 10.75
C GLU A 11 -3.03 -0.02 11.46
N HIS A 12 -3.76 0.90 10.81
CA HIS A 12 -4.98 1.46 11.37
C HIS A 12 -6.09 0.41 11.41
N GLU A 13 -6.31 -0.30 10.31
CA GLU A 13 -7.28 -1.41 10.23
C GLU A 13 -6.90 -2.55 11.18
N THR A 14 -5.61 -2.83 11.34
CA THR A 14 -5.09 -3.81 12.29
C THR A 14 -5.53 -3.48 13.72
N ARG A 15 -5.43 -2.21 14.11
CA ARG A 15 -5.85 -1.74 15.44
C ARG A 15 -7.38 -1.80 15.62
N LEU A 16 -8.14 -1.41 14.60
CA LEU A 16 -9.60 -1.51 14.64
C LEU A 16 -10.07 -2.96 14.82
N GLU A 17 -9.41 -3.92 14.17
CA GLU A 17 -9.70 -5.34 14.32
C GLU A 17 -9.46 -5.83 15.76
N GLU A 18 -8.41 -5.33 16.43
CA GLU A 18 -8.16 -5.63 17.85
C GLU A 18 -9.23 -5.04 18.76
N GLU A 19 -9.59 -3.78 18.53
CA GLU A 19 -10.66 -3.09 19.27
C GLU A 19 -11.99 -3.85 19.13
N TRP A 20 -12.35 -4.27 17.91
CA TRP A 20 -13.53 -5.09 17.67
C TRP A 20 -13.46 -6.48 18.31
N ALA A 21 -12.27 -7.08 18.38
CA ALA A 21 -12.09 -8.36 19.07
C ALA A 21 -12.34 -8.22 20.58
N VAL A 22 -11.86 -7.13 21.20
CA VAL A 22 -12.11 -6.81 22.61
C VAL A 22 -13.58 -6.44 22.84
N GLU A 23 -14.21 -5.70 21.94
CA GLU A 23 -15.64 -5.34 22.06
C GLU A 23 -16.54 -6.59 22.01
N LYS A 24 -16.23 -7.54 21.13
CA LYS A 24 -16.95 -8.83 21.05
C LYS A 24 -16.71 -9.71 22.28
N ASN A 25 -15.54 -9.63 22.91
CA ASN A 25 -15.22 -10.39 24.10
C ASN A 25 -14.31 -9.60 25.04
N LEU A 26 -14.90 -9.06 26.11
CA LEU A 26 -14.22 -8.26 27.14
C LEU A 26 -13.06 -8.99 27.81
N GLU A 27 -13.06 -10.32 27.85
CA GLU A 27 -11.94 -11.12 28.38
C GLU A 27 -10.67 -11.02 27.52
N MET A 28 -10.76 -10.45 26.33
CA MET A 28 -9.63 -10.21 25.44
C MET A 28 -8.93 -8.87 25.74
N GLN A 29 -9.47 -8.07 26.64
CA GLN A 29 -8.85 -6.82 27.07
C GLN A 29 -7.49 -7.08 27.73
N GLY A 30 -6.44 -6.41 27.22
CA GLY A 30 -5.07 -6.53 27.73
C GLY A 30 -4.32 -7.79 27.28
N LYS A 31 -4.92 -8.66 26.47
CA LYS A 31 -4.22 -9.77 25.82
C LYS A 31 -3.46 -9.28 24.59
N THR A 32 -2.38 -9.99 24.27
CA THR A 32 -1.63 -9.73 23.03
C THR A 32 -2.42 -10.20 21.80
N ARG A 33 -2.14 -9.61 20.63
CA ARG A 33 -2.78 -9.96 19.35
C ARG A 33 -2.77 -11.47 19.04
N LYS A 34 -1.66 -12.13 19.36
CA LYS A 34 -1.52 -13.58 19.18
C LYS A 34 -2.42 -14.38 20.14
N GLU A 35 -2.60 -13.90 21.37
CA GLU A 35 -3.48 -14.52 22.37
C GLU A 35 -4.96 -14.29 22.07
N THR A 36 -5.30 -13.22 21.34
CA THR A 36 -6.67 -12.98 20.83
C THR A 36 -6.98 -13.77 19.55
N GLY A 37 -6.01 -14.55 19.04
CA GLY A 37 -6.16 -15.38 17.85
C GLY A 37 -6.12 -14.59 16.54
N LEU A 38 -5.71 -13.33 16.58
CA LEU A 38 -5.55 -12.48 15.40
C LEU A 38 -4.16 -12.71 14.78
N GLU A 39 -4.10 -12.67 13.45
CA GLU A 39 -2.84 -12.82 12.72
C GLU A 39 -1.96 -11.58 12.86
N GLU A 40 -0.65 -11.77 13.06
CA GLU A 40 0.32 -10.69 13.14
C GLU A 40 0.33 -9.85 11.86
N PHE A 41 0.25 -8.52 12.01
CA PHE A 41 0.41 -7.59 10.90
C PHE A 41 1.89 -7.52 10.49
N LYS A 42 2.18 -7.82 9.23
CA LYS A 42 3.55 -7.85 8.68
C LYS A 42 3.82 -6.71 7.72
N GLU A 43 2.89 -6.46 6.83
CA GLU A 43 2.97 -5.42 5.81
C GLU A 43 1.56 -4.98 5.40
N VAL A 44 1.48 -3.82 4.75
CA VAL A 44 0.24 -3.35 4.15
C VAL A 44 -0.18 -4.29 3.03
N GLU A 45 -1.43 -4.72 3.06
CA GLU A 45 -1.97 -5.68 2.10
C GLU A 45 -3.37 -5.27 1.63
N ILE A 46 -3.75 -5.74 0.45
CA ILE A 46 -5.12 -5.58 -0.06
C ILE A 46 -5.83 -6.90 0.19
N ARG A 47 -6.89 -6.85 1.00
CA ARG A 47 -7.76 -8.00 1.26
C ARG A 47 -8.97 -7.93 0.35
N SER A 48 -9.29 -9.02 -0.34
CA SER A 48 -10.47 -9.11 -1.19
C SER A 48 -11.09 -10.49 -1.15
N THR A 49 -12.41 -10.56 -1.32
CA THR A 49 -13.13 -11.85 -1.41
C THR A 49 -13.67 -12.02 -2.84
N ILE A 50 -13.23 -13.07 -3.52
CA ILE A 50 -13.65 -13.42 -4.90
C ILE A 50 -14.31 -14.79 -4.87
N VAL A 51 -15.62 -14.85 -5.15
CA VAL A 51 -16.40 -16.11 -5.20
C VAL A 51 -16.27 -16.91 -3.88
N GLY A 52 -16.23 -16.21 -2.74
CA GLY A 52 -16.09 -16.83 -1.42
C GLY A 52 -14.66 -17.26 -1.05
N LEU A 53 -13.68 -16.98 -1.91
CA LEU A 53 -12.26 -17.16 -1.60
C LEU A 53 -11.66 -15.84 -1.15
N ASP A 54 -11.05 -15.85 0.04
CA ASP A 54 -10.28 -14.71 0.53
C ASP A 54 -8.91 -14.69 -0.13
N ILE A 55 -8.58 -13.54 -0.69
CA ILE A 55 -7.36 -13.28 -1.44
C ILE A 55 -6.66 -12.10 -0.77
N ILE A 56 -5.37 -12.30 -0.52
CA ILE A 56 -4.47 -11.30 0.05
C ILE A 56 -3.47 -10.92 -1.04
N ILE A 57 -3.41 -9.63 -1.37
CA ILE A 57 -2.48 -9.07 -2.34
C ILE A 57 -1.47 -8.18 -1.61
N THR A 58 -0.21 -8.61 -1.57
CA THR A 58 0.89 -7.85 -0.97
C THR A 58 1.77 -7.18 -2.04
N LYS A 59 2.76 -6.39 -1.59
CA LYS A 59 3.76 -5.77 -2.47
C LYS A 59 4.49 -6.80 -3.33
N ALA A 60 4.84 -7.95 -2.74
CA ALA A 60 5.56 -9.02 -3.43
C ALA A 60 4.81 -9.55 -4.67
N HIS A 61 3.48 -9.57 -4.63
CA HIS A 61 2.67 -9.96 -5.79
C HIS A 61 2.81 -8.97 -6.95
N PHE A 62 2.81 -7.66 -6.67
CA PHE A 62 3.04 -6.64 -7.70
C PHE A 62 4.45 -6.70 -8.28
N VAL A 63 5.47 -6.87 -7.42
CA VAL A 63 6.86 -7.02 -7.86
C VAL A 63 7.00 -8.19 -8.83
N LYS A 64 6.44 -9.35 -8.47
CA LYS A 64 6.46 -10.55 -9.32
C LYS A 64 5.66 -10.36 -10.61
N LEU A 65 4.48 -9.75 -10.54
CA LEU A 65 3.61 -9.50 -11.68
C LEU A 65 4.27 -8.57 -12.72
N LEU A 66 5.01 -7.56 -12.24
CA LEU A 66 5.67 -6.57 -13.08
C LEU A 66 7.08 -6.99 -13.51
N GLY A 67 7.59 -8.13 -13.03
CA GLY A 67 8.96 -8.58 -13.30
C GLY A 67 10.02 -7.63 -12.76
N LEU A 68 9.77 -7.00 -11.62
CA LEU A 68 10.66 -6.05 -10.96
C LEU A 68 11.49 -6.74 -9.88
N GLU A 69 12.57 -6.10 -9.45
CA GLU A 69 13.22 -6.44 -8.18
C GLU A 69 12.51 -5.71 -7.04
N ASP A 70 12.37 -6.35 -5.88
CA ASP A 70 11.82 -5.70 -4.68
C ASP A 70 12.87 -4.76 -4.05
N LYS A 71 13.20 -3.71 -4.79
CA LYS A 71 14.16 -2.68 -4.43
C LYS A 71 13.63 -1.35 -4.91
N GLY A 72 13.88 -0.30 -4.13
CA GLY A 72 13.44 1.04 -4.46
C GLY A 72 13.27 1.90 -3.23
N LYS A 73 12.92 3.16 -3.48
CA LYS A 73 12.69 4.18 -2.46
C LYS A 73 11.36 4.86 -2.74
N ILE A 74 10.65 5.26 -1.71
CA ILE A 74 9.34 5.91 -1.86
C ILE A 74 9.57 7.35 -2.31
N ILE A 75 8.97 7.76 -3.43
CA ILE A 75 9.17 9.10 -4.00
C ILE A 75 8.72 10.20 -3.02
N SER A 76 7.67 9.95 -2.22
CA SER A 76 7.15 10.91 -1.25
C SER A 76 8.19 11.33 -0.20
N ASP A 77 9.12 10.44 0.15
CA ASP A 77 10.17 10.71 1.15
C ASP A 77 11.16 11.79 0.67
N TYR A 78 11.15 12.11 -0.63
CA TYR A 78 12.05 13.07 -1.27
C TYR A 78 11.31 14.35 -1.71
N LYS A 79 10.05 14.55 -1.34
CA LYS A 79 9.25 15.72 -1.77
C LYS A 79 9.91 17.05 -1.44
N ASP A 80 10.50 17.15 -0.25
CA ASP A 80 11.13 18.38 0.25
C ASP A 80 12.57 18.54 -0.25
N ASN A 81 13.14 17.51 -0.87
CA ASN A 81 14.50 17.56 -1.41
C ASN A 81 14.48 17.97 -2.89
N THR A 82 14.85 19.23 -3.14
CA THR A 82 14.87 19.82 -4.49
C THR A 82 15.76 19.05 -5.47
N TYR A 83 16.93 18.57 -5.03
CA TYR A 83 17.86 17.81 -5.86
C TYR A 83 17.24 16.51 -6.37
N TYR A 84 16.69 15.68 -5.47
CA TYR A 84 16.08 14.42 -5.87
C TYR A 84 14.81 14.66 -6.69
N ARG A 85 14.00 15.66 -6.33
CA ARG A 85 12.78 15.99 -7.07
C ARG A 85 13.05 16.40 -8.52
N GLU A 86 14.09 17.19 -8.77
CA GLU A 86 14.47 17.59 -10.13
C GLU A 86 15.00 16.41 -10.95
N ASN A 87 15.83 15.55 -10.36
CA ASN A 87 16.38 14.39 -11.05
C ASN A 87 15.30 13.35 -11.36
N ILE A 88 14.42 13.03 -10.40
CA ILE A 88 13.27 12.13 -10.60
C ILE A 88 12.39 12.66 -11.73
N LYS A 89 12.11 13.97 -11.78
CA LYS A 89 11.33 14.57 -12.87
C LYS A 89 12.01 14.39 -14.23
N LYS A 90 13.31 14.62 -14.35
CA LYS A 90 14.02 14.46 -15.63
C LYS A 90 13.97 13.04 -16.15
N GLU A 91 14.11 12.05 -15.25
CA GLU A 91 14.04 10.64 -15.63
C GLU A 91 12.62 10.18 -15.96
N MET A 92 11.60 10.74 -15.29
CA MET A 92 10.20 10.33 -15.47
C MET A 92 9.56 10.86 -16.76
N TYR A 93 10.00 12.01 -17.28
CA TYR A 93 9.38 12.64 -18.46
C TYR A 93 10.37 12.69 -19.62
N ILE A 94 10.03 12.00 -20.71
CA ILE A 94 10.72 12.16 -22.00
C ILE A 94 10.53 13.60 -22.54
N ASP A 95 9.38 14.21 -22.26
CA ASP A 95 9.08 15.59 -22.60
C ASP A 95 8.57 16.36 -21.36
N LEU A 96 9.39 17.29 -20.88
CA LEU A 96 9.07 18.17 -19.74
C LEU A 96 7.88 19.08 -20.01
N SER A 97 7.49 19.29 -21.27
CA SER A 97 6.27 20.02 -21.63
C SER A 97 4.99 19.30 -21.20
N LEU A 98 5.06 18.01 -20.86
CA LEU A 98 3.94 17.21 -20.36
C LEU A 98 3.75 17.32 -18.84
N LEU A 99 4.68 17.97 -18.15
CA LEU A 99 4.61 18.20 -16.71
C LEU A 99 3.34 18.99 -16.37
N GLY A 100 2.52 18.44 -15.48
CA GLY A 100 1.30 19.09 -14.99
C GLY A 100 0.09 19.04 -15.93
N LYS A 101 0.20 18.43 -17.12
CA LYS A 101 -0.93 18.28 -18.05
C LYS A 101 -1.91 17.15 -17.68
N SER A 102 -1.52 16.24 -16.78
CA SER A 102 -2.44 15.26 -16.18
C SER A 102 -2.85 15.72 -14.78
N LYS A 103 -4.13 16.11 -14.67
CA LYS A 103 -4.75 16.59 -13.41
C LYS A 103 -4.53 15.63 -12.23
N TRP A 104 -4.51 14.33 -12.51
CA TRP A 104 -4.37 13.25 -11.52
C TRP A 104 -2.93 12.95 -11.07
N MET A 105 -1.92 13.55 -11.73
CA MET A 105 -0.51 13.32 -11.42
C MET A 105 0.05 14.39 -10.47
N ASN A 106 -0.65 15.52 -10.34
CA ASN A 106 -0.26 16.63 -9.46
C ASN A 106 -0.88 16.54 -8.06
N ASP A 107 -2.04 15.88 -7.94
CA ASP A 107 -2.89 15.92 -6.73
C ASP A 107 -2.83 14.64 -5.88
N CYS A 108 -1.94 13.69 -6.21
CA CYS A 108 -2.01 12.35 -5.62
C CYS A 108 -0.67 11.88 -5.05
N ASP A 109 -0.70 11.60 -3.74
CA ASP A 109 0.32 10.89 -2.96
C ASP A 109 0.38 9.39 -3.27
N TYR A 110 0.15 9.00 -4.54
CA TYR A 110 0.26 7.60 -4.92
C TYR A 110 1.70 7.26 -5.32
N LEU A 111 2.16 6.12 -4.80
CA LEU A 111 3.32 5.38 -5.28
C LEU A 111 3.13 5.05 -6.76
N GLN A 112 3.69 5.89 -7.62
CA GLN A 112 3.82 5.55 -9.03
C GLN A 112 4.97 4.53 -9.13
N VAL A 113 4.61 3.26 -9.34
CA VAL A 113 5.57 2.17 -9.51
C VAL A 113 6.19 2.31 -10.89
N TYR A 114 7.34 2.98 -10.95
CA TYR A 114 8.17 3.02 -12.16
C TYR A 114 9.33 2.07 -12.03
N ARG A 115 9.64 1.40 -13.14
CA ARG A 115 10.91 0.73 -13.35
C ARG A 115 11.99 1.81 -13.54
N ILE A 116 12.58 2.30 -12.44
CA ILE A 116 13.83 3.05 -12.52
C ILE A 116 14.94 2.00 -12.57
N VAL A 117 15.46 1.74 -13.77
CA VAL A 117 16.73 1.02 -13.92
C VAL A 117 17.81 2.06 -13.65
N ILE A 118 18.46 1.96 -12.49
CA ILE A 118 19.70 2.70 -12.18
C ILE A 118 20.87 1.90 -12.74
#